data_AF-A0A1M5UIF3-F1
#
_entry.id   AF-A0A1M5UIF3-F1
#
_cell.length_a   1.000
_cell.length_b   1.000
_cell.length_c   1.000
_cell.angle_alpha   90.00
_cell.angle_beta   90.00
_cell.angle_gamma   90.00
#
_symmetry.space_group_name_H-M   'P 1'
#
loop_
_entity.id
_entity.type
_entity.pdbx_description
1 polymer ?
#
loop_
_entity_poly.entity_id
_entity_poly.type
_entity_poly.pdbx_seq_one_letter_code
_entity_poly.pdbx_strand_id
1 'polypeptide(L)'
;MRRAWAIFRQTYNFPAIKFSDIGRKCFAWALRQAWVEAREAARLAALSAADKVERIETLQTLIAHAGFIDSGPQWKAAVSAHRDEIRQLTA
;
A
#
# COMPACT_ATOMS: atom_id res chain seq x y z
N MET A 1 15.07 8.31 2.22
CA MET A 1 16.20 7.63 1.52
C MET A 1 16.25 6.11 1.73
N ARG A 2 16.23 5.58 2.97
CA ARG A 2 16.28 4.12 3.24
C ARG A 2 15.24 3.31 2.46
N ARG A 3 14.00 3.80 2.32
CA ARG A 3 12.93 3.08 1.62
C ARG A 3 13.21 2.92 0.11
N ALA A 4 13.68 3.96 -0.56
CA ALA A 4 14.07 3.88 -1.98
C ALA A 4 15.16 2.82 -2.21
N TRP A 5 16.14 2.72 -1.31
CA TRP A 5 17.15 1.65 -1.35
C TRP A 5 16.57 0.26 -1.09
N ALA A 6 15.54 0.12 -0.24
CA ALA A 6 14.87 -1.16 -0.04
C ALA A 6 14.13 -1.60 -1.33
N ILE A 7 13.36 -0.70 -1.94
CA ILE A 7 12.68 -0.94 -3.22
C ILE A 7 13.70 -1.32 -4.30
N PHE A 8 14.77 -0.53 -4.42
CA PHE A 8 15.82 -0.78 -5.41
C PHE A 8 16.47 -2.16 -5.25
N ARG A 9 16.75 -2.59 -4.01
CA ARG A 9 17.30 -3.92 -3.73
C ARG A 9 16.33 -5.05 -4.06
N GLN A 10 15.06 -4.89 -3.70
CA GLN A 10 14.03 -5.88 -3.97
C GLN A 10 13.77 -6.05 -5.47
N THR A 11 13.72 -4.94 -6.21
CA THR A 11 13.37 -4.96 -7.65
C THR A 11 14.54 -5.36 -8.53
N TYR A 12 15.76 -4.89 -8.25
CA TYR A 12 16.91 -5.05 -9.15
C TYR A 12 18.00 -5.98 -8.59
N ASN A 13 17.69 -6.72 -7.53
CA ASN A 13 18.60 -7.66 -6.87
C ASN A 13 19.97 -7.04 -6.49
N PHE A 14 19.99 -5.74 -6.17
CA PHE A 14 21.21 -5.08 -5.69
C PHE A 14 21.57 -5.61 -4.28
N PRO A 15 22.86 -5.89 -3.98
CA PRO A 15 24.07 -5.64 -4.77
C PRO A 15 24.56 -6.81 -5.64
N ALA A 16 23.79 -7.90 -5.78
CA ALA A 16 24.19 -9.03 -6.62
C ALA A 16 24.40 -8.59 -8.08
N ILE A 17 23.55 -7.66 -8.56
CA ILE A 17 23.78 -6.91 -9.81
C ILE A 17 24.39 -5.55 -9.46
N LYS A 18 25.46 -5.17 -10.17
CA LYS A 18 26.18 -3.92 -9.93
C LYS A 18 25.33 -2.71 -10.34
N PHE A 19 25.51 -1.59 -9.64
CA PHE A 19 24.78 -0.37 -9.94
C PHE A 19 25.07 0.18 -11.35
N SER A 20 26.28 -0.02 -11.88
CA SER A 20 26.63 0.35 -13.26
C SER A 20 25.72 -0.28 -14.29
N ASP A 21 25.28 -1.52 -14.02
CA ASP A 21 24.53 -2.35 -14.97
C ASP A 21 23.03 -2.06 -14.87
N ILE A 22 22.56 -1.63 -13.69
CA ILE A 22 21.16 -1.22 -13.45
C ILE A 22 20.94 0.25 -13.86
N GLY A 23 21.82 1.13 -13.40
CA GLY A 23 21.85 2.55 -13.75
C GLY A 23 21.00 3.49 -12.88
N ARG A 24 21.28 4.80 -13.05
CA ARG A 24 20.69 5.89 -12.26
C ARG A 24 19.18 6.08 -12.49
N LYS A 25 18.67 5.78 -13.69
CA LYS A 25 17.24 5.94 -14.01
C LYS A 25 16.37 4.99 -13.19
N CYS A 26 16.83 3.75 -12.99
CA CYS A 26 16.17 2.75 -12.14
C CYS A 26 16.16 3.17 -10.66
N PHE A 27 17.24 3.76 -10.18
CA PHE A 27 17.25 4.33 -8.83
C PHE A 27 16.32 5.53 -8.68
N ALA A 28 16.27 6.41 -9.69
CA ALA A 28 15.32 7.52 -9.72
C ALA A 28 13.85 7.03 -9.73
N TRP A 29 13.56 5.92 -10.39
CA TRP A 29 12.25 5.26 -10.28
C TRP A 29 11.97 4.79 -8.85
N ALA A 30 12.92 4.12 -8.20
CA ALA A 30 12.75 3.68 -6.82
C ALA A 30 12.57 4.85 -5.83
N LEU A 31 13.22 5.99 -6.09
CA LEU A 31 13.00 7.24 -5.35
C LEU A 31 11.56 7.75 -5.52
N ARG A 32 11.04 7.76 -6.74
CA ARG A 32 9.64 8.15 -7.00
C ARG A 32 8.64 7.22 -6.30
N GLN A 33 8.89 5.91 -6.30
CA GLN A 33 8.04 4.95 -5.59
C GLN A 33 8.06 5.20 -4.08
N ALA A 34 9.24 5.37 -3.49
CA ALA A 34 9.35 5.70 -2.07
C ALA A 34 8.67 7.03 -1.69
N TRP A 35 8.66 8.00 -2.60
CA TRP A 35 7.93 9.25 -2.42
C TRP A 35 6.41 9.05 -2.43
N VAL A 36 5.89 8.24 -3.36
CA VAL A 36 4.45 7.92 -3.42
C VAL A 36 4.01 7.21 -2.13
N GLU A 37 4.76 6.21 -1.66
CA GLU A 37 4.48 5.54 -0.39
C GLU A 37 4.50 6.50 0.81
N ALA A 38 5.50 7.39 0.88
CA ALA A 38 5.60 8.38 1.95
C ALA A 38 4.46 9.39 1.93
N ARG A 39 4.02 9.80 0.73
CA ARG A 39 2.88 10.69 0.55
C ARG A 39 1.58 10.03 0.99
N GLU A 40 1.38 8.75 0.69
CA GLU A 40 0.20 8.03 1.16
C GLU A 40 0.21 7.85 2.68
N ALA A 41 1.35 7.49 3.26
CA ALA A 41 1.49 7.45 4.72
C ALA A 41 1.20 8.81 5.38
N ALA A 42 1.67 9.91 4.78
CA ALA A 42 1.38 11.26 5.27
C ALA A 42 -0.11 11.62 5.13
N ARG A 43 -0.76 11.21 4.04
CA ARG A 43 -2.21 11.37 3.83
C ARG A 43 -3.00 10.62 4.92
N LEU A 44 -2.61 9.39 5.23
CA LEU A 44 -3.21 8.59 6.31
C LEU A 44 -2.94 9.17 7.70
N ALA A 45 -1.77 9.76 7.91
CA ALA A 45 -1.45 10.47 9.16
C ALA A 45 -2.21 11.78 9.32
N ALA A 46 -2.56 12.45 8.21
CA ALA A 46 -3.30 13.70 8.20
C ALA A 46 -4.82 13.52 8.41
N LEU A 47 -5.35 12.30 8.20
CA LEU A 47 -6.74 11.97 8.54
C LEU A 47 -6.98 12.13 10.04
N SER A 48 -8.08 12.77 10.41
CA SER A 48 -8.46 12.88 11.82
C SER A 48 -8.85 11.50 12.37
N ALA A 49 -8.79 11.34 13.69
CA ALA A 49 -9.23 10.09 14.31
C ALA A 49 -10.71 9.78 13.99
N ALA A 50 -11.55 10.80 13.88
CA ALA A 50 -12.96 10.64 13.51
C ALA A 50 -13.11 10.12 12.08
N ASP A 51 -12.39 10.69 11.11
CA ASP A 51 -12.45 10.25 9.71
C ASP A 51 -11.97 8.80 9.55
N LYS A 52 -10.95 8.41 10.33
CA LYS A 52 -10.47 7.01 10.34
C LYS A 52 -11.54 6.06 10.86
N VAL A 53 -12.24 6.43 11.95
CA VAL A 53 -13.32 5.62 12.53
C VAL A 53 -14.48 5.48 11.54
N GLU A 54 -14.96 6.59 10.96
CA GLU A 54 -16.04 6.57 9.96
C GLU A 54 -15.69 5.68 8.76
N ARG A 55 -14.44 5.78 8.28
CA ARG A 55 -13.97 4.95 7.17
C ARG A 55 -13.92 3.48 7.55
N ILE A 56 -13.47 3.14 8.76
CA ILE A 56 -13.45 1.76 9.26
C ILE A 56 -14.86 1.20 9.35
N GLU A 57 -15.82 1.95 9.89
CA GLU A 57 -17.23 1.53 10.00
C GLU A 57 -17.84 1.26 8.62
N THR A 58 -17.54 2.12 7.64
CA THR A 58 -17.96 1.95 6.25
C THR A 58 -17.39 0.66 5.65
N LEU A 59 -16.09 0.41 5.82
CA LEU A 59 -15.42 -0.79 5.31
C LEU A 59 -15.95 -2.07 5.97
N GLN A 60 -16.22 -2.04 7.27
CA GLN A 60 -16.83 -3.16 8.00
C GLN A 60 -18.24 -3.46 7.48
N THR A 61 -19.03 -2.42 7.21
CA THR A 61 -20.37 -2.54 6.63
C THR A 61 -20.31 -3.17 5.23
N LEU A 62 -19.38 -2.71 4.38
CA LEU A 62 -19.16 -3.30 3.05
C LEU A 62 -18.73 -4.76 3.13
N ILE A 63 -17.88 -5.14 4.08
CA ILE A 63 -17.50 -6.56 4.30
C ILE A 63 -18.71 -7.38 4.74
N ALA A 64 -19.54 -6.86 5.65
CA ALA A 64 -20.74 -7.55 6.11
C ALA A 64 -21.74 -7.78 4.97
N HIS A 65 -21.89 -6.81 4.07
CA HIS A 65 -22.77 -6.90 2.91
C HIS A 65 -22.18 -7.66 1.71
N ALA A 66 -20.85 -7.77 1.60
CA ALA A 66 -20.18 -8.41 0.47
C ALA A 66 -20.61 -9.87 0.27
N GLY A 67 -20.90 -10.60 1.36
CA GLY A 67 -21.37 -11.98 1.30
C GLY A 67 -22.80 -12.16 0.77
N PHE A 68 -23.60 -11.09 0.73
CA PHE A 68 -24.98 -11.14 0.24
C PHE A 68 -25.12 -10.79 -1.24
N ILE A 69 -24.16 -10.05 -1.79
CA ILE A 69 -24.23 -9.48 -3.13
C ILE A 69 -23.49 -10.34 -4.16
N ASP A 70 -22.36 -10.95 -3.78
CA ASP A 70 -21.46 -11.55 -4.76
C ASP A 70 -20.81 -12.84 -4.23
N SER A 71 -20.74 -13.88 -5.07
CA SER A 71 -20.20 -15.20 -4.71
C SER A 71 -19.20 -15.67 -5.76
N GLY A 72 -17.93 -15.90 -5.36
CA GLY A 72 -16.81 -16.13 -6.26
C GLY A 72 -15.46 -15.53 -5.82
N PRO A 73 -14.42 -15.60 -6.66
CA PRO A 73 -13.08 -15.09 -6.34
C PRO A 73 -13.00 -13.57 -6.16
N GLN A 74 -13.88 -12.82 -6.85
CA GLN A 74 -13.87 -11.35 -6.84
C GLN A 74 -14.29 -10.78 -5.48
N TRP A 75 -15.33 -11.34 -4.83
CA TRP A 75 -15.71 -10.89 -3.47
C TRP A 75 -14.61 -11.17 -2.45
N LYS A 76 -13.91 -12.31 -2.56
CA LYS A 76 -12.80 -12.63 -1.65
C LYS A 76 -11.68 -11.60 -1.77
N ALA A 77 -11.36 -11.18 -3.00
CA ALA A 77 -10.37 -10.15 -3.25
C ALA A 77 -10.82 -8.79 -2.67
N ALA A 78 -12.08 -8.41 -2.86
CA ALA A 78 -12.63 -7.17 -2.31
C ALA A 78 -12.62 -7.16 -0.77
N VAL A 79 -13.06 -8.24 -0.12
CA VAL A 79 -13.02 -8.38 1.33
C VAL A 79 -11.57 -8.35 1.86
N SER A 80 -10.63 -8.99 1.17
CA SER A 80 -9.21 -8.91 1.52
C SER A 80 -8.71 -7.46 1.47
N ALA A 81 -8.99 -6.74 0.38
CA ALA A 81 -8.60 -5.35 0.20
C ALA A 81 -9.18 -4.44 1.28
N HIS A 82 -10.48 -4.58 1.62
CA HIS A 82 -11.10 -3.82 2.70
C HIS A 82 -10.46 -4.12 4.07
N ARG A 83 -10.11 -5.37 4.35
CA ARG A 83 -9.41 -5.75 5.59
C ARG A 83 -7.99 -5.21 5.65
N ASP A 84 -7.30 -5.12 4.50
CA ASP A 84 -5.98 -4.52 4.42
C ASP A 84 -6.05 -3.00 4.67
N GLU A 85 -7.06 -2.33 4.12
CA GLU A 85 -7.31 -0.90 4.37
C GLU A 85 -7.64 -0.62 5.84
N ILE A 86 -8.49 -1.44 6.48
CA ILE A 86 -8.75 -1.32 7.93
C ILE A 86 -7.45 -1.45 8.73
N ARG A 87 -6.59 -2.42 8.40
CA ARG A 87 -5.29 -2.59 9.07
C ARG A 87 -4.36 -1.40 8.90
N GLN A 88 -4.43 -0.69 7.78
CA GLN A 88 -3.64 0.53 7.55
C GLN A 88 -4.17 1.73 8.33
N LEU A 89 -5.48 1.82 8.53
CA LEU A 89 -6.11 2.92 9.28
C LEU A 89 -5.96 2.76 10.80
N THR A 90 -5.81 1.54 11.31
CA THR A 90 -5.63 1.24 12.74
C THR A 90 -4.17 1.18 13.21
N ALA A 91 -3.21 1.12 12.29
CA ALA A 91 -1.77 1.13 12.57
C ALA A 91 -1.24 2.55 12.87
#